data_AF-A0A828RG50-F1
#
_entry.id   AF-A0A828RG50-F1
#
_cell.length_a   1.000
_cell.length_b   1.000
_cell.length_c   1.000
_cell.angle_alpha   90.00
_cell.angle_beta   90.00
_cell.angle_gamma   90.00
#
_symmetry.space_group_name_H-M   'P 1'
#
loop_
_entity.id
_entity.type
_entity.pdbx_description
1 polymer ?
#
loop_
_entity_poly.entity_id
_entity_poly.type
_entity_poly.pdbx_seq_one_letter_code
_entity_poly.pdbx_strand_id
1 'polypeptide(L)' 'MELKDFLETDDFYNLSNDAKLLYLYLLAYKNTDNLVYCSELICDVLHVNGEEFSQLADAGLIKISEFDEPITVM' A
#
# COMPACT_ATOMS: atom_id res chain seq x y z
N MET A 1 -5.32 6.71 13.72
CA MET A 1 -4.76 5.47 14.32
C MET A 1 -3.26 5.56 14.18
N GLU A 2 -2.48 5.29 15.22
CA GLU A 2 -1.02 5.26 15.07
C GLU A 2 -0.61 4.00 14.31
N LEU A 3 0.48 4.06 13.54
CA LEU A 3 0.95 2.91 12.74
C LEU A 3 1.12 1.65 13.59
N LYS A 4 1.65 1.80 14.81
CA LYS A 4 1.84 0.69 15.76
C LYS A 4 0.54 -0.05 16.06
N ASP A 5 -0.58 0.67 16.19
CA ASP A 5 -1.88 0.10 16.53
C ASP A 5 -2.48 -0.60 15.30
N PHE A 6 -2.19 -0.08 14.10
CA PHE A 6 -2.64 -0.67 12.85
C PHE A 6 -1.91 -1.99 12.51
N LEU A 7 -0.61 -2.10 12.83
CA LEU A 7 0.16 -3.33 12.61
C LEU A 7 -0.36 -4.52 13.43
N GLU A 8 -1.18 -4.27 14.45
CA GLU A 8 -1.75 -5.27 15.34
C GLU A 8 -3.21 -5.63 14.98
N THR A 9 -3.76 -5.12 13.87
CA THR A 9 -5.14 -5.43 13.45
C THR A 9 -5.22 -6.70 12.61
N ASP A 10 -6.36 -7.41 12.70
CA ASP A 10 -6.65 -8.59 11.87
C ASP A 10 -6.56 -8.26 10.37
N ASP A 11 -6.97 -7.05 9.98
CA ASP A 11 -6.91 -6.55 8.61
C ASP A 11 -5.47 -6.51 8.08
N PHE A 12 -4.50 -6.09 8.91
CA PHE A 12 -3.10 -6.13 8.54
C PHE A 12 -2.54 -7.56 8.57
N TYR A 13 -2.92 -8.39 9.54
CA TYR A 13 -2.41 -9.76 9.65
C TYR A 13 -2.78 -10.63 8.45
N ASN A 14 -3.96 -10.43 7.87
CA ASN A 14 -4.48 -11.23 6.75
C ASN A 14 -3.81 -10.90 5.40
N LEU A 15 -3.05 -9.81 5.30
CA LEU A 15 -2.28 -9.48 4.10
C LEU A 15 -1.10 -10.43 3.88
N SER A 16 -0.75 -10.66 2.62
CA SER A 16 0.53 -11.30 2.28
C SER A 16 1.71 -10.46 2.81
N ASN A 17 2.87 -11.10 3.02
CA ASN A 17 4.06 -10.37 3.46
C ASN A 17 4.47 -9.29 2.45
N ASP A 18 4.25 -9.54 1.16
CA ASP A 18 4.59 -8.60 0.09
C ASP A 18 3.61 -7.41 0.07
N ALA A 19 2.31 -7.65 0.31
CA ALA A 19 1.32 -6.58 0.49
C ALA A 19 1.62 -5.74 1.74
N LYS A 20 2.06 -6.36 2.84
CA LYS A 20 2.52 -5.64 4.04
C LYS A 20 3.73 -4.76 3.72
N LEU A 21 4.70 -5.29 2.98
CA LEU A 21 5.91 -4.56 2.59
C LEU A 21 5.57 -3.35 1.71
N LEU A 22 4.69 -3.56 0.71
CA LEU A 22 4.17 -2.50 -0.13
C LEU A 22 3.47 -1.42 0.69
N TYR A 23 2.58 -1.79 1.61
CA TYR A 23 1.86 -0.81 2.43
C TYR A 23 2.81 0.03 3.31
N LEU A 24 3.82 -0.60 3.90
CA LEU A 24 4.84 0.10 4.67
C LEU A 24 5.64 1.09 3.79
N TYR A 25 5.99 0.70 2.56
CA TYR A 25 6.58 1.62 1.59
C TYR A 25 5.66 2.81 1.30
N LEU A 26 4.38 2.55 0.98
CA LEU A 26 3.43 3.62 0.67
C LEU A 26 3.26 4.60 1.84
N LEU A 27 3.19 4.09 3.08
CA LEU A 27 3.14 4.92 4.27
C LEU A 27 4.39 5.78 4.47
N ALA A 28 5.57 5.25 4.17
CA ALA A 28 6.83 5.95 4.34
C ALA A 28 7.03 7.09 3.32
N TYR A 29 6.48 6.93 2.11
CA TYR A 29 6.72 7.83 0.99
C TYR A 29 5.50 8.67 0.58
N LYS A 30 4.37 8.57 1.28
CA LYS A 30 3.22 9.43 1.01
C LYS A 30 3.54 10.89 1.32
N ASN A 31 3.04 11.77 0.46
CA ASN A 31 3.12 13.20 0.68
C ASN A 31 2.08 13.67 1.71
N THR A 32 2.00 14.98 1.94
CA THR A 32 1.03 15.60 2.88
C THR A 32 -0.42 15.37 2.51
N ASP A 33 -0.71 15.03 1.25
CA ASP A 33 -2.04 14.75 0.72
C ASP A 33 -2.35 13.24 0.68
N ASN A 34 -1.49 12.43 1.31
CA ASN A 34 -1.53 10.96 1.30
C ASN A 34 -1.37 10.30 -0.09
N LEU A 35 -0.73 11.00 -1.03
CA LEU A 35 -0.48 10.50 -2.38
C LEU A 35 0.92 9.90 -2.51
N VAL A 36 1.03 8.78 -3.22
CA VAL A 36 2.29 8.13 -3.57
C VAL A 36 2.33 7.79 -5.05
N TYR A 37 3.39 8.22 -5.74
CA TYR A 37 3.69 7.73 -7.09
C TYR A 37 4.55 6.46 -6.97
N CYS A 38 4.00 5.33 -7.41
CA CYS A 38 4.70 4.05 -7.43
C CYS A 38 5.21 3.79 -8.85
N SER A 39 6.52 3.76 -9.04
CA SER A 39 7.12 3.44 -10.34
C SER A 39 7.26 1.93 -10.51
N GLU A 40 7.32 1.46 -11.74
CA GLU A 40 7.60 0.03 -12.06
C GLU A 40 8.87 -0.47 -11.37
N LEU A 41 9.92 0.37 -11.29
CA LEU A 41 11.17 0.04 -10.61
C LEU A 41 10.95 -0.34 -9.14
N ILE A 42 10.06 0.38 -8.43
CA ILE A 42 9.77 0.05 -7.03
C ILE A 42 8.98 -1.24 -6.93
N CYS A 43 8.03 -1.46 -7.84
CA CYS A 43 7.28 -2.71 -7.89
C CYS A 43 8.22 -3.91 -8.08
N ASP A 44 9.22 -3.78 -8.97
CA ASP A 44 10.24 -4.81 -9.20
C ASP A 44 11.11 -5.07 -7.96
N VAL A 45 11.54 -4.00 -7.27
CA VAL A 45 12.38 -4.11 -6.05
C VAL A 45 11.63 -4.77 -4.90
N LEU A 46 10.33 -4.48 -4.76
CA LEU A 46 9.48 -5.06 -3.73
C LEU A 46 8.91 -6.41 -4.15
N HIS A 47 9.15 -6.86 -5.38
CA HIS A 47 8.56 -8.06 -5.97
C HIS A 47 7.03 -8.08 -5.93
N VAL A 48 6.39 -6.92 -6.12
CA VAL A 48 4.92 -6.78 -6.06
C VAL A 48 4.32 -6.55 -7.43
N ASN A 49 3.07 -6.98 -7.59
CA ASN A 49 2.27 -6.85 -8.79
C ASN A 49 0.83 -6.46 -8.42
N GLY A 50 -0.09 -6.52 -9.40
CA GLY A 50 -1.50 -6.15 -9.20
C GLY A 50 -2.21 -6.89 -8.07
N GLU A 51 -1.75 -8.09 -7.68
CA GLU A 51 -2.31 -8.88 -6.59
C GLU A 51 -2.18 -8.15 -5.25
N GLU A 52 -0.99 -7.68 -4.88
CA GLU A 52 -0.75 -6.99 -3.61
C GLU A 52 -1.51 -5.66 -3.55
N PHE A 53 -1.58 -4.92 -4.66
CA PHE A 53 -2.38 -3.70 -4.76
C PHE A 53 -3.87 -3.99 -4.54
N SER A 54 -4.38 -5.09 -5.09
CA SER A 54 -5.78 -5.50 -4.90
C SER A 54 -6.07 -5.88 -3.45
N GLN A 55 -5.17 -6.62 -2.79
CA GLN A 55 -5.31 -6.96 -1.37
C GLN A 55 -5.42 -5.70 -0.49
N LEU A 56 -4.57 -4.70 -0.75
CA LEU A 56 -4.59 -3.44 0.00
C LEU A 56 -5.85 -2.61 -0.28
N ALA A 57 -6.34 -2.63 -1.53
CA ALA A 57 -7.58 -1.94 -1.90
C ALA A 57 -8.82 -2.61 -1.27
N ASP A 58 -8.88 -3.93 -1.29
CA ASP A 58 -9.97 -4.72 -0.69
C ASP A 58 -10.01 -4.56 0.84
N ALA A 59 -8.83 -4.42 1.46
CA ALA A 59 -8.70 -4.08 2.88
C ALA A 59 -8.99 -2.59 3.19
N GLY A 60 -9.28 -1.77 2.17
CA GLY A 60 -9.60 -0.35 2.33
C GLY A 60 -8.42 0.53 2.75
N LEU A 61 -7.18 0.05 2.53
CA LEU A 61 -5.94 0.72 2.95
C LEU A 61 -5.40 1.69 1.90
N ILE A 62 -5.74 1.43 0.64
CA ILE A 62 -5.38 2.30 -0.48
C ILE A 62 -6.56 2.47 -1.42
N LYS A 63 -6.49 3.50 -2.25
CA LYS A 63 -7.36 3.70 -3.40
C LYS A 63 -6.52 3.95 -4.65
N ILE A 64 -6.86 3.23 -5.71
CA ILE A 64 -6.28 3.35 -7.04
C ILE A 64 -7.39 3.83 -7.97
N SER A 65 -7.20 4.98 -8.60
CA SER A 65 -8.22 5.61 -9.46
C SER A 65 -8.12 5.09 -10.90
N GLU A 66 -6.96 5.23 -11.52
CA GLU A 66 -6.65 4.81 -12.89
C GLU A 66 -5.18 4.38 -12.99
N PHE A 67 -4.81 3.65 -14.06
CA PHE A 67 -3.41 3.36 -14.38
C PHE A 67 -2.68 4.70 -14.68
N ASP A 68 -1.46 4.88 -14.16
CA ASP A 68 -0.65 6.11 -14.15
C ASP A 68 -1.07 7.24 -13.18
N GLU A 69 -2.08 7.04 -12.33
CA GLU A 69 -2.40 7.99 -11.26
C GLU A 69 -1.68 7.67 -9.93
N PRO A 70 -1.42 8.68 -9.08
CA PRO A 70 -0.88 8.43 -7.75
C PRO A 70 -1.86 7.62 -6.89
N ILE A 71 -1.30 6.72 -6.10
CA ILE A 71 -2.04 5.91 -5.14
C ILE A 71 -2.40 6.79 -3.96
N THR A 72 -3.67 6.74 -3.53
CA THR A 72 -4.10 7.38 -2.28
C THR A 72 -3.99 6.38 -1.14
N VAL A 73 -3.29 6.75 -0.07
CA VAL A 73 -3.20 5.97 1.17
C VAL A 73 -4.30 6.45 2.14
N MET A 74 -5.06 5.52 2.71
CA MET A 74 -6.22 5.82 3.57
C MET A 74 -5.86 6.03 5.05
#